data_AF-A0A2N2IGV3-F1
#
_entry.id   AF-A0A2N2IGV3-F1
#
_cell.length_a   1.000
_cell.length_b   1.000
_cell.length_c   1.000
_cell.angle_alpha   90.00
_cell.angle_beta   90.00
_cell.angle_gamma   90.00
#
_symmetry.space_group_name_H-M   'P 1'
#
loop_
_entity.id
_entity.type
_entity.pdbx_description
1 polymer ?
#
loop_
_entity_poly.entity_id
_entity_poly.type
_entity_poly.pdbx_seq_one_letter_code
_entity_poly.pdbx_strand_id
1 'polypeptide(L)'
;MLAGWAWLSACDVKTTEDPRCGDGRMQPGEDCDGADLGGRTCLNYDFYGGDLACNDDCTMDFTGCIATGACGDGVIQTAFGESCDGDALGDQTCESRGLAGGVLACNDDCTFDTAGCAICGDGTIMDPFETCEGDDLQGSTCTSLGYYGGNLACDGQTCTFDTGNCATYGRCGDDEVQAGEACDGANLNDRNCESFEYYGGALTCGADCQFNFTSCIEAGRCGDGILQTWREECDGTEFGGETCRSLRHWSGTAVCNGNCQIFGCLDVTQIAAGGSHSCALISDGTVRCWGFNSFGQLGDGTTTNRLTPVQVTGLSNIKEVAVGNDHSCAISNNNGIVYCWGANNMGQLGDGTTISRTSPTQITGLINASAIALGMQLSCALISTGTVRCWGANT
;
A
#
# COMPACT_ATOMS: atom_id res chain seq x y z
N MET A 1 70.09 95.94 51.82
CA MET A 1 69.32 96.65 50.76
C MET A 1 67.85 96.57 51.12
N LEU A 2 67.17 97.73 51.15
CA LEU A 2 65.73 97.98 50.95
C LEU A 2 64.75 97.29 51.95
N ALA A 3 64.19 98.06 52.89
CA ALA A 3 62.83 98.66 52.87
C ALA A 3 61.81 97.72 53.58
N GLY A 4 60.83 98.12 54.40
CA GLY A 4 60.32 99.39 54.88
C GLY A 4 58.82 99.21 55.22
N TRP A 5 58.44 99.32 56.50
CA TRP A 5 57.17 99.82 57.09
C TRP A 5 55.79 99.22 56.68
N ALA A 6 54.99 98.76 57.67
CA ALA A 6 53.66 99.31 58.07
C ALA A 6 52.76 98.28 58.81
N TRP A 7 51.87 98.79 59.67
CA TRP A 7 50.94 98.11 60.60
C TRP A 7 49.46 98.09 60.12
N LEU A 8 48.65 97.22 60.75
CA LEU A 8 47.15 97.17 60.89
C LEU A 8 46.35 96.76 59.62
N SER A 9 45.18 96.09 59.64
CA SER A 9 44.24 95.49 60.63
C SER A 9 43.01 94.92 59.87
N ALA A 10 42.32 93.88 60.36
CA ALA A 10 40.84 93.61 60.26
C ALA A 10 40.55 92.11 60.58
N CYS A 11 39.83 91.75 61.67
CA CYS A 11 38.36 91.51 61.79
C CYS A 11 37.88 90.22 61.07
N ASP A 12 36.92 89.38 61.50
CA ASP A 12 36.03 89.23 62.67
C ASP A 12 35.10 87.99 62.41
N VAL A 13 34.50 87.42 63.47
CA VAL A 13 33.31 86.50 63.61
C VAL A 13 33.24 85.06 63.02
N LYS A 14 32.69 84.17 63.86
CA LYS A 14 32.23 82.75 63.72
C LYS A 14 31.27 82.46 62.55
N THR A 15 31.25 81.19 62.09
CA THR A 15 30.01 80.37 61.97
C THR A 15 30.31 78.87 62.13
N THR A 16 29.74 78.24 63.16
CA THR A 16 29.13 76.92 62.99
C THR A 16 28.00 77.14 61.98
N GLU A 17 28.09 76.54 60.79
CA GLU A 17 26.93 76.44 59.90
C GLU A 17 25.88 75.63 60.67
N ASP A 18 24.88 76.36 61.16
CA ASP A 18 23.58 75.83 61.57
C ASP A 18 23.07 74.96 60.39
N PRO A 19 22.66 73.68 60.60
CA PRO A 19 22.04 72.91 59.54
C PRO A 19 20.81 73.69 59.07
N ARG A 20 20.94 74.30 57.89
CA ARG A 20 19.90 75.14 57.32
C ARG A 20 19.23 74.33 56.24
N CYS A 21 18.01 73.90 56.56
CA CYS A 21 17.17 73.24 55.58
C CYS A 21 17.00 74.08 54.33
N GLY A 22 17.19 73.47 53.17
CA GLY A 22 17.06 74.12 51.87
C GLY A 22 18.35 74.73 51.33
N ASP A 23 19.52 74.30 51.82
CA ASP A 23 20.83 74.69 51.26
C ASP A 23 21.26 73.83 50.04
N GLY A 24 20.42 72.86 49.68
CA GLY A 24 20.57 71.99 48.52
C GLY A 24 21.49 70.80 48.76
N ARG A 25 21.78 70.45 50.02
CA ARG A 25 22.60 69.28 50.37
C ARG A 25 22.02 68.55 51.58
N MET A 26 21.60 67.30 51.39
CA MET A 26 21.16 66.44 52.49
C MET A 26 22.31 66.13 53.48
N GLN A 27 22.16 66.55 54.74
CA GLN A 27 23.17 66.44 55.81
C GLN A 27 22.79 65.37 56.85
N PRO A 28 23.77 64.83 57.63
CA PRO A 28 23.47 63.83 58.66
C PRO A 28 22.53 64.38 59.75
N GLY A 29 21.30 63.86 59.79
CA GLY A 29 20.26 64.27 60.74
C GLY A 29 19.00 64.86 60.09
N GLU A 30 19.03 65.12 58.78
CA GLU A 30 17.90 65.59 57.98
C GLU A 30 17.20 64.41 57.28
N ASP A 31 15.86 64.41 57.25
CA ASP A 31 15.10 63.43 56.47
C ASP A 31 15.04 63.83 54.97
N CYS A 32 15.09 65.13 54.69
CA CYS A 32 15.11 65.78 53.38
C CYS A 32 15.77 67.17 53.45
N ASP A 33 16.19 67.75 52.32
CA ASP A 33 16.66 69.15 52.24
C ASP A 33 16.07 69.85 51.01
N GLY A 34 15.18 70.83 51.23
CA GLY A 34 14.56 71.60 50.14
C GLY A 34 13.87 70.71 49.11
N ALA A 35 14.43 70.63 47.90
CA ALA A 35 13.93 69.78 46.81
C ALA A 35 14.56 68.38 46.76
N ASP A 36 15.61 68.11 47.56
CA ASP A 36 16.24 66.81 47.66
C ASP A 36 15.53 65.93 48.69
N LEU A 37 14.65 65.06 48.19
CA LEU A 37 13.87 64.10 48.97
C LEU A 37 14.56 62.73 49.10
N GLY A 38 15.80 62.59 48.60
CA GLY A 38 16.52 61.32 48.60
C GLY A 38 15.87 60.22 47.75
N GLY A 39 15.12 60.62 46.72
CA GLY A 39 14.38 59.71 45.82
C GLY A 39 13.11 59.10 46.43
N ARG A 40 12.69 59.55 47.62
CA ARG A 40 11.45 59.10 48.25
C ARG A 40 10.26 59.88 47.70
N THR A 41 9.12 59.21 47.69
CA THR A 41 7.82 59.74 47.26
C THR A 41 6.76 59.40 48.32
N CYS A 42 5.56 59.97 48.22
CA CYS A 42 4.44 59.64 49.09
C CYS A 42 4.15 58.12 49.16
N LEU A 43 4.40 57.40 48.05
CA LEU A 43 4.23 55.93 47.97
C LEU A 43 5.18 55.17 48.91
N ASN A 44 6.34 55.75 49.26
CA ASN A 44 7.28 55.12 50.17
C ASN A 44 6.83 55.16 51.64
N TYR A 45 5.75 55.88 51.95
CA TYR A 45 5.24 56.12 53.30
C TYR A 45 3.75 55.74 53.44
N ASP A 46 3.29 54.78 52.64
CA ASP A 46 1.92 54.23 52.68
C ASP A 46 0.79 55.24 52.34
N PHE A 47 1.09 56.28 51.55
CA PHE A 47 0.08 57.17 50.95
C PHE A 47 -0.22 56.76 49.50
N TYR A 48 -1.41 57.10 48.99
CA TYR A 48 -1.89 56.72 47.65
C TYR A 48 -1.18 57.47 46.50
N GLY A 49 -0.53 58.59 46.80
CA GLY A 49 0.18 59.42 45.82
C GLY A 49 0.40 60.83 46.34
N GLY A 50 0.61 61.78 45.45
CA GLY A 50 0.77 63.21 45.76
C GLY A 50 2.22 63.70 45.77
N ASP A 51 2.38 64.98 46.06
CA ASP A 51 3.67 65.66 46.07
C ASP A 51 4.26 65.60 47.49
N LEU A 52 5.28 64.74 47.66
CA LEU A 52 6.07 64.73 48.89
C LEU A 52 6.93 65.99 48.90
N ALA A 53 6.91 66.73 50.00
CA ALA A 53 7.72 67.94 50.17
C ALA A 53 8.60 67.83 51.41
N CYS A 54 9.50 68.80 51.56
CA CYS A 54 10.34 68.94 52.73
C CYS A 54 9.93 70.18 53.52
N ASN A 55 9.71 70.03 54.83
CA ASN A 55 9.44 71.16 55.72
C ASN A 55 10.71 71.99 55.95
N ASP A 56 10.54 73.24 56.41
CA ASP A 56 11.65 74.12 56.80
C ASP A 56 12.48 73.57 57.98
N ASP A 57 11.98 72.56 58.68
CA ASP A 57 12.67 71.84 59.77
C ASP A 57 13.35 70.53 59.33
N CYS A 58 13.42 70.27 58.02
CA CYS A 58 14.04 69.09 57.42
C CYS A 58 13.37 67.74 57.74
N THR A 59 12.09 67.78 58.12
CA THR A 59 11.22 66.60 58.18
C THR A 59 10.37 66.48 56.92
N MET A 60 9.94 65.25 56.59
CA MET A 60 9.04 65.01 55.45
C MET A 60 7.68 65.68 55.68
N ASP A 61 7.25 66.46 54.69
CA ASP A 61 5.90 67.03 54.62
C ASP A 61 4.98 66.12 53.81
N PHE A 62 4.07 65.46 54.52
CA PHE A 62 3.05 64.60 53.94
C PHE A 62 1.74 65.33 53.62
N THR A 63 1.66 66.64 53.82
CA THR A 63 0.43 67.42 53.58
C THR A 63 0.01 67.39 52.11
N GLY A 64 0.98 67.31 51.20
CA GLY A 64 0.76 67.11 49.76
C GLY A 64 0.49 65.66 49.36
N CYS A 65 0.63 64.70 50.29
CA CYS A 65 0.36 63.29 50.05
C CYS A 65 -1.13 62.97 50.20
N ILE A 66 -1.62 62.12 49.30
CA ILE A 66 -3.03 61.75 49.22
C ILE A 66 -3.29 60.59 50.19
N ALA A 67 -4.04 60.86 51.27
CA ALA A 67 -4.27 59.93 52.38
C ALA A 67 -5.44 58.95 52.16
N THR A 68 -6.23 59.12 51.11
CA THR A 68 -7.39 58.26 50.78
C THR A 68 -7.41 57.98 49.28
N GLY A 69 -7.37 56.69 48.92
CA GLY A 69 -7.44 56.24 47.54
C GLY A 69 -8.79 56.56 46.94
N ALA A 70 -8.77 57.04 45.71
CA ALA A 70 -9.95 57.26 44.92
C ALA A 70 -9.77 56.46 43.64
N CYS A 71 -10.68 55.51 43.44
CA CYS A 71 -10.81 54.87 42.15
C CYS A 71 -11.04 55.93 41.06
N GLY A 72 -10.24 55.89 39.99
CA GLY A 72 -10.29 56.83 38.88
C GLY A 72 -9.13 57.85 38.85
N ASP A 73 -8.03 57.61 39.55
CA ASP A 73 -6.82 58.45 39.47
C ASP A 73 -5.85 58.04 38.33
N GLY A 74 -6.16 56.96 37.63
CA GLY A 74 -5.44 56.44 36.46
C GLY A 74 -4.27 55.52 36.80
N VAL A 75 -4.07 55.14 38.05
CA VAL A 75 -2.97 54.27 38.49
C VAL A 75 -3.54 53.07 39.27
N ILE A 76 -3.13 51.85 38.93
CA ILE A 76 -3.62 50.64 39.64
C ILE A 76 -2.76 50.36 40.87
N GLN A 77 -3.34 50.45 42.06
CA GLN A 77 -2.61 50.33 43.34
C GLN A 77 -2.90 48.99 44.01
N THR A 78 -2.37 47.91 43.42
CA THR A 78 -2.60 46.51 43.85
C THR A 78 -2.32 46.24 45.33
N ALA A 79 -1.38 46.96 45.95
CA ALA A 79 -1.07 46.82 47.38
C ALA A 79 -2.23 47.24 48.31
N PHE A 80 -3.19 48.01 47.80
CA PHE A 80 -4.33 48.53 48.53
C PHE A 80 -5.69 47.96 48.06
N GLY A 81 -5.66 46.90 47.23
CA GLY A 81 -6.85 46.13 46.87
C GLY A 81 -7.53 46.54 45.56
N GLU A 82 -6.96 47.48 44.81
CA GLU A 82 -7.45 47.85 43.48
C GLU A 82 -7.14 46.75 42.46
N SER A 83 -8.17 46.31 41.74
CA SER A 83 -8.03 45.38 40.62
C SER A 83 -7.88 46.12 39.28
N CYS A 84 -8.45 47.31 39.18
CA CYS A 84 -8.38 48.26 38.08
C CYS A 84 -8.59 49.68 38.62
N ASP A 85 -8.33 50.70 37.81
CA ASP A 85 -8.62 52.10 38.14
C ASP A 85 -9.06 52.87 36.87
N GLY A 86 -10.32 53.31 36.80
CA GLY A 86 -10.84 54.02 35.63
C GLY A 86 -10.63 53.23 34.32
N ASP A 87 -9.87 53.82 33.38
CA ASP A 87 -9.48 53.16 32.11
C ASP A 87 -8.23 52.26 32.26
N ALA A 88 -7.53 52.32 33.39
CA ALA A 88 -6.36 51.50 33.68
C ALA A 88 -6.82 50.11 34.15
N LEU A 89 -6.84 49.15 33.21
CA LEU A 89 -7.26 47.76 33.46
C LEU A 89 -6.11 46.78 33.70
N GLY A 90 -4.86 47.23 33.63
CA GLY A 90 -3.69 46.40 33.99
C GLY A 90 -3.50 45.19 33.06
N ASP A 91 -3.68 45.42 31.76
CA ASP A 91 -3.68 44.40 30.70
C ASP A 91 -4.78 43.33 30.82
N GLN A 92 -5.77 43.53 31.70
CA GLN A 92 -6.91 42.64 31.78
C GLN A 92 -7.93 42.95 30.70
N THR A 93 -8.53 41.88 30.17
CA THR A 93 -9.62 41.92 29.18
C THR A 93 -10.74 40.99 29.64
N CYS A 94 -11.88 41.01 28.96
CA CYS A 94 -12.94 40.04 29.24
C CYS A 94 -12.41 38.60 29.05
N GLU A 95 -11.56 38.36 28.06
CA GLU A 95 -10.94 37.07 27.78
C GLU A 95 -9.96 36.64 28.88
N SER A 96 -9.15 37.56 29.42
CA SER A 96 -8.24 37.25 30.55
C SER A 96 -9.01 36.88 31.83
N ARG A 97 -10.30 37.23 31.90
CA ARG A 97 -11.22 36.93 32.99
C ARG A 97 -12.11 35.72 32.71
N GLY A 98 -11.90 35.03 31.60
CA GLY A 98 -12.60 33.79 31.23
C GLY A 98 -13.97 34.01 30.58
N LEU A 99 -14.20 35.18 29.99
CA LEU A 99 -15.42 35.54 29.26
C LEU A 99 -15.15 35.62 27.75
N ALA A 100 -16.19 35.59 26.93
CA ALA A 100 -16.08 35.39 25.47
C ALA A 100 -15.58 36.61 24.68
N GLY A 101 -15.30 37.73 25.37
CA GLY A 101 -14.84 38.99 24.77
C GLY A 101 -15.67 40.18 25.26
N GLY A 102 -15.63 41.29 24.53
CA GLY A 102 -16.37 42.51 24.86
C GLY A 102 -15.50 43.59 25.53
N VAL A 103 -16.14 44.59 26.13
CA VAL A 103 -15.45 45.72 26.75
C VAL A 103 -15.47 45.53 28.26
N LEU A 104 -14.29 45.19 28.81
CA LEU A 104 -14.09 45.19 30.25
C LEU A 104 -13.98 46.63 30.74
N ALA A 105 -14.66 46.96 31.83
CA ALA A 105 -14.59 48.27 32.46
C ALA A 105 -14.19 48.15 33.93
N CYS A 106 -13.98 49.28 34.59
CA CYS A 106 -13.73 49.36 36.02
C CYS A 106 -14.91 50.05 36.72
N ASN A 107 -15.42 49.44 37.79
CA ASN A 107 -16.44 50.04 38.64
C ASN A 107 -15.84 51.16 39.51
N ASP A 108 -16.70 52.04 40.03
CA ASP A 108 -16.31 53.10 40.97
C ASP A 108 -15.70 52.57 42.30
N ASP A 109 -15.82 51.26 42.56
CA ASP A 109 -15.20 50.55 43.70
C ASP A 109 -13.89 49.83 43.35
N CYS A 110 -13.33 50.09 42.16
CA CYS A 110 -12.06 49.52 41.68
C CYS A 110 -12.05 47.99 41.52
N THR A 111 -13.24 47.42 41.33
CA THR A 111 -13.44 46.06 40.85
C THR A 111 -13.76 46.04 39.35
N PHE A 112 -13.41 44.95 38.68
CA PHE A 112 -13.72 44.78 37.25
C PHE A 112 -15.23 44.70 37.01
N ASP A 113 -15.74 45.59 36.16
CA ASP A 113 -17.08 45.50 35.59
C ASP A 113 -17.09 44.58 34.37
N THR A 114 -17.87 43.51 34.47
CA THR A 114 -18.02 42.50 33.42
C THR A 114 -19.35 42.61 32.69
N ALA A 115 -20.18 43.62 32.99
CA ALA A 115 -21.48 43.79 32.34
C ALA A 115 -21.37 44.08 30.83
N GLY A 116 -20.25 44.64 30.37
CA GLY A 116 -19.92 44.84 28.95
C GLY A 116 -19.20 43.67 28.29
N CYS A 117 -18.96 42.57 29.03
CA CYS A 117 -18.35 41.36 28.51
C CYS A 117 -19.40 40.40 27.96
N ALA A 118 -19.09 39.77 26.84
CA ALA A 118 -19.91 38.74 26.20
C ALA A 118 -19.85 37.42 27.01
N ILE A 119 -20.98 36.73 27.13
CA ILE A 119 -21.11 35.48 27.88
C ILE A 119 -21.59 34.38 26.93
N CYS A 120 -20.75 33.37 26.72
CA CYS A 120 -21.15 32.22 25.91
C CYS A 120 -22.27 31.42 26.58
N GLY A 121 -23.41 31.26 25.90
CA GLY A 121 -24.54 30.45 26.36
C GLY A 121 -25.59 31.23 27.18
N ASP A 122 -25.67 32.55 27.01
CA ASP A 122 -26.75 33.39 27.53
C ASP A 122 -28.06 33.32 26.72
N GLY A 123 -28.01 32.68 25.56
CA GLY A 123 -29.13 32.42 24.65
C GLY A 123 -29.35 33.51 23.60
N THR A 124 -28.43 34.47 23.47
CA THR A 124 -28.46 35.52 22.45
C THR A 124 -27.09 35.78 21.81
N ILE A 125 -27.00 35.59 20.48
CA ILE A 125 -25.78 35.94 19.72
C ILE A 125 -25.63 37.47 19.66
N MET A 126 -24.66 38.01 20.40
CA MET A 126 -24.32 39.44 20.42
C MET A 126 -23.17 39.76 19.44
N ASP A 127 -23.56 40.14 18.22
CA ASP A 127 -22.67 40.68 17.17
C ASP A 127 -21.99 41.98 17.67
N PRO A 128 -20.65 42.19 17.47
CA PRO A 128 -19.80 41.54 16.46
C PRO A 128 -18.81 40.47 16.93
N PHE A 129 -18.88 40.01 18.19
CA PHE A 129 -17.81 39.16 18.75
C PHE A 129 -18.18 37.68 18.94
N GLU A 130 -19.45 37.31 18.69
CA GLU A 130 -19.94 35.93 18.78
C GLU A 130 -20.33 35.41 17.40
N THR A 131 -19.74 34.28 16.99
CA THR A 131 -20.10 33.63 15.70
C THR A 131 -21.07 32.46 15.88
N CYS A 132 -21.17 31.93 17.09
CA CYS A 132 -22.05 30.84 17.49
C CYS A 132 -22.37 30.94 18.99
N GLU A 133 -23.37 30.18 19.45
CA GLU A 133 -23.71 30.12 20.86
C GLU A 133 -24.26 28.76 21.29
N GLY A 134 -23.54 28.08 22.19
CA GLY A 134 -23.93 26.74 22.64
C GLY A 134 -24.12 25.78 21.46
N ASP A 135 -25.35 25.31 21.25
CA ASP A 135 -25.74 24.47 20.11
C ASP A 135 -26.27 25.29 18.91
N ASP A 136 -26.53 26.59 19.08
CA ASP A 136 -26.94 27.48 17.98
C ASP A 136 -25.73 27.91 17.15
N LEU A 137 -25.55 27.22 16.02
CA LEU A 137 -24.49 27.48 15.05
C LEU A 137 -24.97 28.39 13.91
N GLN A 138 -26.15 29.03 14.03
CA GLN A 138 -26.78 29.84 12.98
C GLN A 138 -26.95 29.09 11.63
N GLY A 139 -27.12 27.77 11.69
CA GLY A 139 -27.18 26.90 10.50
C GLY A 139 -25.82 26.61 9.85
N SER A 140 -24.72 27.08 10.44
CA SER A 140 -23.37 26.75 9.99
C SER A 140 -23.03 25.29 10.32
N THR A 141 -22.28 24.67 9.42
CA THR A 141 -21.79 23.30 9.53
C THR A 141 -20.33 23.27 9.12
N CYS A 142 -19.60 22.19 9.41
CA CYS A 142 -18.23 22.01 8.89
C CYS A 142 -18.20 22.19 7.37
N THR A 143 -19.22 21.69 6.66
CA THR A 143 -19.36 21.83 5.21
C THR A 143 -19.56 23.27 4.76
N SER A 144 -20.36 24.08 5.47
CA SER A 144 -20.54 25.49 5.11
C SER A 144 -19.30 26.34 5.34
N LEU A 145 -18.36 25.90 6.18
CA LEU A 145 -17.07 26.55 6.45
C LEU A 145 -15.92 26.02 5.56
N GLY A 146 -16.22 25.13 4.60
CA GLY A 146 -15.23 24.63 3.63
C GLY A 146 -14.52 23.32 4.02
N TYR A 147 -15.02 22.59 5.02
CA TYR A 147 -14.49 21.29 5.46
C TYR A 147 -15.35 20.12 4.92
N TYR A 148 -14.80 18.92 4.85
CA TYR A 148 -15.42 17.76 4.16
C TYR A 148 -16.49 17.01 4.98
N GLY A 149 -16.78 17.47 6.21
CA GLY A 149 -17.77 16.88 7.11
C GLY A 149 -17.34 17.00 8.58
N GLY A 150 -17.95 16.21 9.46
CA GLY A 150 -17.70 16.26 10.91
C GLY A 150 -18.76 17.05 11.66
N ASN A 151 -18.56 17.21 12.96
CA ASN A 151 -19.49 17.93 13.83
C ASN A 151 -18.88 19.28 14.16
N LEU A 152 -19.47 20.34 13.62
CA LEU A 152 -19.12 21.70 14.01
C LEU A 152 -19.67 21.91 15.43
N ALA A 153 -18.86 22.51 16.29
CA ALA A 153 -19.25 22.88 17.63
C ALA A 153 -18.98 24.37 17.85
N CYS A 154 -19.62 24.94 18.87
CA CYS A 154 -19.25 26.25 19.36
C CYS A 154 -18.25 26.09 20.50
N ASP A 155 -17.14 26.83 20.44
CA ASP A 155 -16.20 26.87 21.55
C ASP A 155 -16.85 27.57 22.75
N GLY A 156 -16.98 26.84 23.87
CA GLY A 156 -17.72 27.28 25.04
C GLY A 156 -17.06 28.39 25.86
N GLN A 157 -15.87 28.86 25.47
CA GLN A 157 -15.18 29.97 26.12
C GLN A 157 -15.08 31.20 25.23
N THR A 158 -14.94 31.01 23.92
CA THR A 158 -14.67 32.09 22.95
C THR A 158 -15.84 32.41 22.03
N CYS A 159 -16.91 31.59 22.03
CA CYS A 159 -18.05 31.71 21.10
C CYS A 159 -17.65 31.81 19.62
N THR A 160 -16.52 31.16 19.30
CA THR A 160 -16.05 30.96 17.93
C THR A 160 -16.34 29.53 17.47
N PHE A 161 -16.46 29.34 16.15
CA PHE A 161 -16.60 28.00 15.59
C PHE A 161 -15.38 27.13 15.95
N ASP A 162 -15.60 26.07 16.73
CA ASP A 162 -14.63 25.03 16.97
C ASP A 162 -14.61 24.07 15.78
N THR A 163 -13.61 24.26 14.91
CA THR A 163 -13.37 23.40 13.75
C THR A 163 -12.53 22.16 14.06
N GLY A 164 -12.14 21.93 15.33
CA GLY A 164 -11.30 20.80 15.73
C GLY A 164 -11.92 19.43 15.42
N ASN A 165 -13.25 19.36 15.35
CA ASN A 165 -14.02 18.17 14.97
C ASN A 165 -14.49 18.17 13.50
N CYS A 166 -14.06 19.15 12.70
CA CYS A 166 -14.31 19.19 11.27
C CYS A 166 -13.27 18.39 10.47
N ALA A 167 -13.73 17.61 9.50
CA ALA A 167 -12.88 16.77 8.67
C ALA A 167 -12.08 17.62 7.65
N THR A 168 -10.75 17.57 7.74
CA THR A 168 -9.83 18.42 6.97
C THR A 168 -9.46 17.89 5.58
N TYR A 169 -9.90 16.67 5.22
CA TYR A 169 -9.67 16.07 3.89
C TYR A 169 -10.88 15.22 3.44
N GLY A 170 -11.12 15.21 2.12
CA GLY A 170 -12.20 14.52 1.42
C GLY A 170 -12.36 13.07 1.82
N ARG A 171 -13.61 12.61 1.89
CA ARG A 171 -13.89 11.23 2.27
C ARG A 171 -13.67 10.37 1.05
N CYS A 172 -12.70 9.48 1.15
CA CYS A 172 -12.59 8.36 0.25
C CYS A 172 -13.94 7.65 0.07
N GLY A 173 -14.46 7.61 -1.16
CA GLY A 173 -15.74 7.01 -1.51
C GLY A 173 -16.82 8.00 -1.96
N ASP A 174 -16.46 9.18 -2.47
CA ASP A 174 -17.36 10.11 -3.16
C ASP A 174 -17.34 10.00 -4.70
N ASP A 175 -16.59 9.03 -5.23
CA ASP A 175 -16.39 8.70 -6.64
C ASP A 175 -15.69 9.81 -7.47
N GLU A 176 -15.14 10.86 -6.85
CA GLU A 176 -14.32 11.89 -7.51
C GLU A 176 -12.85 11.83 -7.08
N VAL A 177 -11.94 11.51 -8.02
CA VAL A 177 -10.49 11.48 -7.73
C VAL A 177 -9.91 12.89 -7.61
N GLN A 178 -9.42 13.24 -6.43
CA GLN A 178 -8.96 14.58 -6.05
C GLN A 178 -7.45 14.64 -5.81
N ALA A 179 -6.91 15.84 -5.57
CA ALA A 179 -5.48 16.06 -5.40
C ALA A 179 -4.95 15.35 -4.14
N GLY A 180 -4.16 14.29 -4.34
CA GLY A 180 -3.60 13.46 -3.26
C GLY A 180 -4.11 12.01 -3.25
N GLU A 181 -5.13 11.71 -4.06
CA GLU A 181 -5.72 10.37 -4.19
C GLU A 181 -5.14 9.60 -5.38
N ALA A 182 -4.97 8.30 -5.21
CA ALA A 182 -4.65 7.42 -6.34
C ALA A 182 -5.92 6.94 -7.06
N CYS A 183 -7.00 6.77 -6.30
CA CYS A 183 -8.34 6.37 -6.71
C CYS A 183 -9.35 6.87 -5.66
N ASP A 184 -10.65 6.84 -5.98
CA ASP A 184 -11.74 7.07 -5.02
C ASP A 184 -12.91 6.12 -5.36
N GLY A 185 -13.40 5.35 -4.38
CA GLY A 185 -14.60 4.52 -4.56
C GLY A 185 -14.50 3.57 -5.77
N ALA A 186 -15.38 3.75 -6.76
CA ALA A 186 -15.35 3.03 -8.03
C ALA A 186 -14.48 3.70 -9.10
N ASN A 187 -14.07 4.94 -8.89
CA ASN A 187 -13.25 5.73 -9.79
C ASN A 187 -11.76 5.37 -9.62
N LEU A 188 -11.27 4.51 -10.51
CA LEU A 188 -9.88 4.02 -10.51
C LEU A 188 -8.95 4.84 -11.44
N ASN A 189 -9.38 6.03 -11.89
CA ASN A 189 -8.60 6.88 -12.79
C ASN A 189 -8.12 6.16 -14.08
N ASP A 190 -9.02 5.39 -14.69
CA ASP A 190 -8.78 4.52 -15.84
C ASP A 190 -7.62 3.51 -15.65
N ARG A 191 -7.30 3.16 -14.40
CA ARG A 191 -6.33 2.10 -14.09
C ARG A 191 -7.02 0.78 -13.80
N ASN A 192 -6.32 -0.29 -14.11
CA ASN A 192 -6.68 -1.67 -13.80
C ASN A 192 -5.44 -2.42 -13.31
N CYS A 193 -5.57 -3.69 -12.92
CA CYS A 193 -4.43 -4.50 -12.46
C CYS A 193 -3.30 -4.56 -13.51
N GLU A 194 -3.65 -4.66 -14.79
CA GLU A 194 -2.69 -4.69 -15.93
C GLU A 194 -1.87 -3.41 -16.05
N SER A 195 -2.41 -2.27 -15.61
CA SER A 195 -1.70 -0.98 -15.57
C SER A 195 -0.51 -0.97 -14.60
N PHE A 196 -0.44 -1.95 -13.69
CA PHE A 196 0.59 -2.08 -12.65
C PHE A 196 1.37 -3.40 -12.77
N GLU A 197 1.44 -3.97 -13.99
CA GLU A 197 2.18 -5.22 -14.27
C GLU A 197 1.60 -6.48 -13.60
N TYR A 198 0.37 -6.42 -13.08
CA TYR A 198 -0.39 -7.62 -12.68
C TYR A 198 -1.12 -8.21 -13.89
N TYR A 199 -1.41 -9.51 -13.86
CA TYR A 199 -1.90 -10.25 -15.03
C TYR A 199 -3.44 -10.25 -15.17
N GLY A 200 -4.13 -9.48 -14.33
CA GLY A 200 -5.60 -9.39 -14.31
C GLY A 200 -6.14 -9.31 -12.89
N GLY A 201 -7.43 -9.62 -12.74
CA GLY A 201 -8.16 -9.49 -11.47
C GLY A 201 -8.91 -8.16 -11.36
N ALA A 202 -9.43 -7.88 -10.16
CA ALA A 202 -10.17 -6.66 -9.89
C ALA A 202 -9.29 -5.71 -9.10
N LEU A 203 -8.88 -4.60 -9.71
CA LEU A 203 -8.29 -3.48 -8.98
C LEU A 203 -9.41 -2.81 -8.19
N THR A 204 -9.19 -2.54 -6.91
CA THR A 204 -10.16 -1.82 -6.08
C THR A 204 -9.51 -0.63 -5.42
N CYS A 205 -10.32 0.33 -4.98
CA CYS A 205 -9.83 1.43 -4.16
C CYS A 205 -9.96 1.08 -2.67
N GLY A 206 -8.87 1.26 -1.92
CA GLY A 206 -8.85 1.10 -0.48
C GLY A 206 -9.59 2.25 0.23
N ALA A 207 -9.94 2.05 1.50
CA ALA A 207 -10.54 3.11 2.33
C ALA A 207 -9.58 4.29 2.63
N ASP A 208 -8.30 4.12 2.29
CA ASP A 208 -7.22 5.10 2.35
C ASP A 208 -6.96 5.79 0.99
N CYS A 209 -7.82 5.57 0.00
CA CYS A 209 -7.71 6.15 -1.35
C CYS A 209 -6.40 5.80 -2.08
N GLN A 210 -5.86 4.63 -1.74
CA GLN A 210 -4.77 3.97 -2.45
C GLN A 210 -5.30 2.75 -3.23
N PHE A 211 -4.61 2.41 -4.31
CA PHE A 211 -4.91 1.19 -5.05
C PHE A 211 -4.72 -0.05 -4.18
N ASN A 212 -5.74 -0.90 -4.12
CA ASN A 212 -5.69 -2.17 -3.44
C ASN A 212 -5.50 -3.31 -4.45
N PHE A 213 -4.31 -3.93 -4.39
CA PHE A 213 -3.90 -5.01 -5.29
C PHE A 213 -4.25 -6.41 -4.80
N THR A 214 -4.92 -6.55 -3.65
CA THR A 214 -5.20 -7.87 -3.02
C THR A 214 -6.01 -8.78 -3.95
N SER A 215 -6.85 -8.20 -4.81
CA SER A 215 -7.67 -8.94 -5.80
C SER A 215 -7.05 -8.95 -7.20
N CYS A 216 -5.85 -8.37 -7.38
CA CYS A 216 -5.07 -8.51 -8.59
C CYS A 216 -4.33 -9.84 -8.61
N ILE A 217 -4.16 -10.38 -9.80
CA ILE A 217 -3.61 -11.73 -10.01
C ILE A 217 -2.11 -11.61 -10.30
N GLU A 218 -1.29 -12.18 -9.42
CA GLU A 218 0.18 -12.13 -9.49
C GLU A 218 0.81 -13.16 -10.46
N ALA A 219 0.02 -14.07 -11.03
CA ALA A 219 0.46 -15.06 -12.01
C ALA A 219 -0.54 -15.20 -13.16
N GLY A 220 -0.08 -15.08 -14.40
CA GLY A 220 -0.89 -15.26 -15.61
C GLY A 220 -1.68 -16.57 -15.61
N ARG A 221 -2.91 -16.50 -16.14
CA ARG A 221 -3.83 -17.63 -16.16
C ARG A 221 -3.88 -18.17 -17.59
N CYS A 222 -3.62 -19.46 -17.70
CA CYS A 222 -3.77 -20.16 -18.96
C CYS A 222 -5.11 -19.91 -19.68
N GLY A 223 -5.03 -19.45 -20.92
CA GLY A 223 -6.19 -19.11 -21.75
C GLY A 223 -6.57 -17.64 -21.71
N ASP A 224 -5.66 -16.74 -21.29
CA ASP A 224 -5.86 -15.29 -21.31
C ASP A 224 -5.52 -14.65 -22.67
N GLY A 225 -4.98 -15.45 -23.62
CA GLY A 225 -4.63 -15.01 -24.96
C GLY A 225 -3.30 -14.29 -25.06
N ILE A 226 -2.41 -14.44 -24.07
CA ILE A 226 -1.06 -13.86 -24.07
C ILE A 226 -0.04 -14.93 -23.67
N LEU A 227 0.85 -15.32 -24.59
CA LEU A 227 1.90 -16.30 -24.29
C LEU A 227 3.03 -15.72 -23.44
N GLN A 228 3.18 -16.19 -22.21
CA GLN A 228 4.21 -15.71 -21.27
C GLN A 228 5.41 -16.67 -21.19
N THR A 229 6.32 -16.56 -22.16
CA THR A 229 7.36 -17.56 -22.47
C THR A 229 8.33 -17.94 -21.33
N TRP A 230 8.37 -17.20 -20.22
CA TRP A 230 9.18 -17.53 -19.03
C TRP A 230 8.43 -18.36 -17.97
N ARG A 231 7.10 -18.51 -18.08
CA ARG A 231 6.24 -19.24 -17.14
C ARG A 231 5.30 -20.24 -17.81
N GLU A 232 4.95 -20.00 -19.07
CA GLU A 232 3.99 -20.80 -19.84
C GLU A 232 4.65 -21.31 -21.12
N GLU A 233 4.40 -22.58 -21.45
CA GLU A 233 4.82 -23.14 -22.74
C GLU A 233 3.82 -22.82 -23.86
N CYS A 234 2.57 -22.54 -23.51
CA CYS A 234 1.45 -22.22 -24.40
C CYS A 234 0.36 -21.45 -23.65
N ASP A 235 -0.54 -20.76 -24.35
CA ASP A 235 -1.76 -20.16 -23.79
C ASP A 235 -2.96 -20.48 -24.71
N GLY A 236 -3.98 -21.19 -24.21
CA GLY A 236 -5.18 -21.46 -25.00
C GLY A 236 -4.90 -22.13 -26.36
N THR A 237 -5.11 -21.40 -27.47
CA THR A 237 -4.77 -21.83 -28.84
C THR A 237 -3.48 -21.21 -29.37
N GLU A 238 -2.81 -20.38 -28.57
CA GLU A 238 -1.61 -19.67 -28.91
C GLU A 238 -0.37 -20.45 -28.43
N PHE A 239 0.38 -20.97 -29.42
CA PHE A 239 1.56 -21.82 -29.21
C PHE A 239 2.86 -21.11 -29.56
N GLY A 240 2.84 -19.78 -29.68
CA GLY A 240 3.99 -19.02 -30.20
C GLY A 240 4.37 -19.38 -31.65
N GLY A 241 3.44 -20.01 -32.40
CA GLY A 241 3.69 -20.54 -33.74
C GLY A 241 4.39 -21.91 -33.77
N GLU A 242 4.65 -22.53 -32.62
CA GLU A 242 5.31 -23.82 -32.52
C GLU A 242 4.40 -24.98 -32.97
N THR A 243 5.02 -26.00 -33.56
CA THR A 243 4.39 -27.28 -33.92
C THR A 243 5.04 -28.39 -33.11
N CYS A 244 4.40 -29.55 -33.00
CA CYS A 244 5.06 -30.71 -32.37
C CYS A 244 6.44 -31.02 -32.98
N ARG A 245 6.63 -30.78 -34.28
CA ARG A 245 7.93 -30.97 -34.94
C ARG A 245 8.98 -29.96 -34.51
N SER A 246 8.64 -28.69 -34.36
CA SER A 246 9.61 -27.67 -33.92
C SER A 246 9.98 -27.85 -32.45
N LEU A 247 9.08 -28.42 -31.65
CA LEU A 247 9.31 -28.90 -30.28
C LEU A 247 10.04 -30.26 -30.19
N ARG A 248 10.54 -30.77 -31.32
CA ARG A 248 11.32 -32.03 -31.43
C ARG A 248 10.53 -33.31 -31.15
N HIS A 249 9.21 -33.27 -31.25
CA HIS A 249 8.37 -34.47 -31.29
C HIS A 249 8.18 -34.99 -32.72
N TRP A 250 7.81 -36.26 -32.87
CA TRP A 250 7.67 -36.89 -34.19
C TRP A 250 6.43 -36.41 -34.96
N SER A 251 5.27 -36.36 -34.29
CA SER A 251 4.01 -35.87 -34.88
C SER A 251 3.01 -35.44 -33.80
N GLY A 252 1.72 -35.46 -34.11
CA GLY A 252 0.64 -35.03 -33.21
C GLY A 252 0.16 -33.62 -33.52
N THR A 253 -0.77 -33.16 -32.70
CA THR A 253 -1.28 -31.78 -32.71
C THR A 253 -1.00 -31.21 -31.33
N ALA A 254 -0.25 -30.11 -31.28
CA ALA A 254 0.03 -29.44 -30.02
C ALA A 254 -1.28 -28.87 -29.46
N VAL A 255 -1.55 -29.14 -28.19
CA VAL A 255 -2.72 -28.65 -27.46
C VAL A 255 -2.25 -28.13 -26.11
N CYS A 256 -2.77 -26.97 -25.70
CA CYS A 256 -2.46 -26.41 -24.41
C CYS A 256 -3.41 -27.00 -23.36
N ASN A 257 -2.85 -27.55 -22.27
CA ASN A 257 -3.68 -28.03 -21.17
C ASN A 257 -4.02 -26.88 -20.19
N GLY A 258 -4.89 -27.14 -19.21
CA GLY A 258 -5.28 -26.12 -18.21
C GLY A 258 -4.16 -25.68 -17.25
N ASN A 259 -2.95 -26.25 -17.37
CA ASN A 259 -1.76 -25.88 -16.61
C ASN A 259 -0.68 -25.22 -17.49
N CYS A 260 -1.02 -24.80 -18.72
CA CYS A 260 -0.11 -24.11 -19.65
C CYS A 260 1.13 -24.92 -20.08
N GLN A 261 0.90 -26.21 -20.28
CA GLN A 261 1.89 -27.15 -20.79
C GLN A 261 1.45 -27.68 -22.15
N ILE A 262 2.42 -27.90 -23.04
CA ILE A 262 2.14 -28.45 -24.36
C ILE A 262 1.89 -29.96 -24.26
N PHE A 263 0.74 -30.40 -24.79
CA PHE A 263 0.29 -31.79 -24.86
C PHE A 263 -0.09 -32.18 -26.29
N GLY A 264 -0.43 -33.45 -26.51
CA GLY A 264 -0.94 -33.96 -27.79
C GLY A 264 0.15 -34.21 -28.85
N CYS A 265 1.39 -33.87 -28.55
CA CYS A 265 2.54 -34.29 -29.35
C CYS A 265 2.88 -35.76 -29.10
N LEU A 266 3.26 -36.44 -30.19
CA LEU A 266 3.47 -37.88 -30.23
C LEU A 266 4.92 -38.18 -30.59
N ASP A 267 5.48 -39.16 -29.90
CA ASP A 267 6.88 -39.58 -30.04
C ASP A 267 7.00 -41.03 -30.49
N VAL A 268 8.14 -41.34 -31.10
CA VAL A 268 8.51 -42.72 -31.38
C VAL A 268 9.09 -43.34 -30.11
N THR A 269 8.45 -44.37 -29.59
CA THR A 269 8.84 -45.05 -28.34
C THR A 269 9.64 -46.32 -28.59
N GLN A 270 9.50 -46.93 -29.77
CA GLN A 270 10.25 -48.12 -30.18
C GLN A 270 10.48 -48.11 -31.69
N ILE A 271 11.63 -48.61 -32.14
CA ILE A 271 11.88 -48.95 -33.54
C ILE A 271 12.25 -50.44 -33.60
N ALA A 272 11.69 -51.14 -34.57
CA ALA A 272 12.03 -52.52 -34.90
C ALA A 272 12.41 -52.59 -36.39
N ALA A 273 13.58 -53.16 -36.66
CA ALA A 273 14.11 -53.30 -38.01
C ALA A 273 14.20 -54.78 -38.38
N GLY A 274 13.67 -55.12 -39.56
CA GLY A 274 13.72 -56.45 -40.14
C GLY A 274 14.71 -56.57 -41.29
N GLY A 275 14.45 -57.53 -42.17
CA GLY A 275 15.29 -57.77 -43.35
C GLY A 275 15.25 -56.64 -44.38
N SER A 276 14.05 -56.16 -44.73
CA SER A 276 13.88 -55.11 -45.75
C SER A 276 12.73 -54.12 -45.45
N HIS A 277 12.21 -54.15 -44.23
CA HIS A 277 11.24 -53.19 -43.72
C HIS A 277 11.53 -52.85 -42.26
N SER A 278 10.94 -51.76 -41.80
CA SER A 278 11.06 -51.30 -40.42
C SER A 278 9.72 -50.81 -39.93
N CYS A 279 9.51 -50.89 -38.63
CA CYS A 279 8.33 -50.38 -37.96
C CYS A 279 8.73 -49.52 -36.77
N ALA A 280 7.92 -48.52 -36.47
CA ALA A 280 8.02 -47.66 -35.30
C ALA A 280 6.71 -47.76 -34.49
N LEU A 281 6.85 -47.90 -33.18
CA LEU A 281 5.77 -47.72 -32.22
C LEU A 281 5.70 -46.25 -31.82
N ILE A 282 4.51 -45.68 -31.89
CA ILE A 282 4.24 -44.29 -31.49
C ILE A 282 3.67 -44.30 -30.06
N SER A 283 3.88 -43.22 -29.31
CA SER A 283 3.45 -43.07 -27.91
C SER A 283 1.93 -43.21 -27.69
N ASP A 284 1.12 -43.01 -28.73
CA ASP A 284 -0.33 -43.27 -28.71
C ASP A 284 -0.70 -44.77 -28.89
N GLY A 285 0.30 -45.64 -29.02
CA GLY A 285 0.13 -47.08 -29.24
C GLY A 285 -0.23 -47.45 -30.67
N THR A 286 -0.09 -46.54 -31.64
CA THR A 286 -0.18 -46.86 -33.07
C THR A 286 1.16 -47.31 -33.64
N VAL A 287 1.12 -48.09 -34.72
CA VAL A 287 2.32 -48.61 -35.40
C VAL A 287 2.41 -48.03 -36.81
N ARG A 288 3.62 -47.62 -37.20
CA ARG A 288 3.96 -47.13 -38.53
C ARG A 288 5.05 -48.01 -39.13
N CYS A 289 4.88 -48.52 -40.35
CA CYS A 289 5.90 -49.34 -41.03
C CYS A 289 6.29 -48.76 -42.39
N TRP A 290 7.51 -49.03 -42.86
CA TRP A 290 7.99 -48.64 -44.19
C TRP A 290 9.02 -49.63 -44.73
N GLY A 291 9.28 -49.56 -46.03
CA GLY A 291 10.22 -50.43 -46.75
C GLY A 291 9.50 -51.35 -47.74
N PHE A 292 10.04 -52.56 -47.87
CA PHE A 292 9.52 -53.60 -48.75
C PHE A 292 8.19 -54.18 -48.25
N ASN A 293 7.27 -54.51 -49.15
CA ASN A 293 5.90 -54.93 -48.81
C ASN A 293 5.33 -56.06 -49.70
N SER A 294 6.15 -56.82 -50.42
CA SER A 294 5.61 -57.82 -51.38
C SER A 294 4.76 -58.91 -50.74
N PHE A 295 4.87 -59.13 -49.43
CA PHE A 295 4.04 -60.09 -48.68
C PHE A 295 3.03 -59.40 -47.76
N GLY A 296 2.92 -58.08 -47.79
CA GLY A 296 2.04 -57.32 -46.91
C GLY A 296 2.63 -57.03 -45.53
N GLN A 297 3.95 -57.15 -45.35
CA GLN A 297 4.64 -56.97 -44.06
C GLN A 297 4.56 -55.55 -43.47
N LEU A 298 4.07 -54.57 -44.23
CA LEU A 298 3.76 -53.24 -43.72
C LEU A 298 2.39 -53.14 -43.05
N GLY A 299 1.48 -54.10 -43.27
CA GLY A 299 0.19 -54.17 -42.57
C GLY A 299 -0.82 -53.09 -42.98
N ASP A 300 -0.58 -52.38 -44.09
CA ASP A 300 -1.42 -51.29 -44.61
C ASP A 300 -2.57 -51.80 -45.52
N GLY A 301 -2.78 -53.11 -45.56
CA GLY A 301 -3.77 -53.76 -46.42
C GLY A 301 -3.31 -53.93 -47.87
N THR A 302 -2.11 -53.46 -48.22
CA THR A 302 -1.56 -53.53 -49.58
C THR A 302 -0.33 -54.43 -49.66
N THR A 303 0.20 -54.62 -50.87
CA THR A 303 1.52 -55.23 -51.14
C THR A 303 2.50 -54.25 -51.79
N THR A 304 2.22 -52.94 -51.70
CA THR A 304 3.02 -51.88 -52.32
C THR A 304 4.10 -51.40 -51.37
N ASN A 305 5.34 -51.32 -51.85
CA ASN A 305 6.47 -50.80 -51.09
C ASN A 305 6.22 -49.33 -50.69
N ARG A 306 6.69 -48.93 -49.50
CA ARG A 306 6.55 -47.56 -48.99
C ARG A 306 7.91 -46.98 -48.64
N LEU A 307 8.26 -45.87 -49.25
CA LEU A 307 9.50 -45.13 -48.92
C LEU A 307 9.36 -44.27 -47.67
N THR A 308 8.13 -44.06 -47.20
CA THR A 308 7.80 -43.29 -46.00
C THR A 308 6.91 -44.11 -45.07
N PRO A 309 6.96 -43.88 -43.74
CA PRO A 309 6.12 -44.59 -42.78
C PRO A 309 4.62 -44.52 -43.13
N VAL A 310 3.97 -45.69 -43.20
CA VAL A 310 2.52 -45.84 -43.36
C VAL A 310 1.91 -46.46 -42.10
N GLN A 311 0.68 -46.09 -41.77
CA GLN A 311 -0.04 -46.65 -40.63
C GLN A 311 -0.39 -48.12 -40.86
N VAL A 312 -0.07 -48.97 -39.88
CA VAL A 312 -0.60 -50.33 -39.83
C VAL A 312 -2.09 -50.28 -39.52
N THR A 313 -2.89 -50.96 -40.31
CA THR A 313 -4.36 -50.94 -40.20
C THR A 313 -4.84 -51.86 -39.08
N GLY A 314 -5.92 -51.46 -38.39
CA GLY A 314 -6.61 -52.34 -37.42
C GLY A 314 -5.89 -52.56 -36.08
N LEU A 315 -4.80 -51.85 -35.80
CA LEU A 315 -4.12 -51.88 -34.49
C LEU A 315 -4.31 -50.59 -33.71
N SER A 316 -4.46 -50.73 -32.41
CA SER A 316 -4.52 -49.65 -31.43
C SER A 316 -3.98 -50.14 -30.10
N ASN A 317 -3.39 -49.24 -29.29
CA ASN A 317 -2.90 -49.54 -27.94
C ASN A 317 -1.92 -50.73 -27.93
N ILE A 318 -0.93 -50.67 -28.82
CA ILE A 318 0.19 -51.59 -28.89
C ILE A 318 1.27 -51.15 -27.88
N LYS A 319 1.89 -52.12 -27.21
CA LYS A 319 3.01 -51.88 -26.28
C LYS A 319 4.37 -52.33 -26.83
N GLU A 320 4.37 -53.18 -27.85
CA GLU A 320 5.60 -53.74 -28.42
C GLU A 320 5.38 -54.12 -29.88
N VAL A 321 6.37 -53.83 -30.73
CA VAL A 321 6.44 -54.30 -32.12
C VAL A 321 7.76 -55.05 -32.34
N ALA A 322 7.69 -56.14 -33.10
CA ALA A 322 8.84 -56.89 -33.55
C ALA A 322 8.73 -57.18 -35.05
N VAL A 323 9.88 -57.25 -35.72
CA VAL A 323 9.96 -57.34 -37.18
C VAL A 323 10.94 -58.44 -37.57
N GLY A 324 10.49 -59.36 -38.43
CA GLY A 324 11.29 -60.44 -39.01
C GLY A 324 11.78 -60.10 -40.42
N ASN A 325 12.07 -61.11 -41.25
CA ASN A 325 12.55 -60.85 -42.62
C ASN A 325 11.43 -60.27 -43.51
N ASP A 326 10.27 -60.93 -43.49
CA ASP A 326 9.12 -60.63 -44.35
C ASP A 326 7.79 -60.67 -43.58
N HIS A 327 7.83 -60.66 -42.25
CA HIS A 327 6.66 -60.61 -41.38
C HIS A 327 6.91 -59.68 -40.19
N SER A 328 5.82 -59.25 -39.57
CA SER A 328 5.83 -58.36 -38.42
C SER A 328 4.81 -58.85 -37.41
N CYS A 329 5.06 -58.59 -36.14
CA CYS A 329 4.13 -58.86 -35.07
C CYS A 329 4.09 -57.71 -34.06
N ALA A 330 2.98 -57.60 -33.34
CA ALA A 330 2.76 -56.59 -32.31
C ALA A 330 2.01 -57.19 -31.12
N ILE A 331 2.27 -56.68 -29.93
CA ILE A 331 1.59 -57.06 -28.69
C ILE A 331 0.66 -55.94 -28.24
N SER A 332 -0.61 -56.26 -28.01
CA SER A 332 -1.55 -55.32 -27.38
C SER A 332 -1.24 -55.10 -25.91
N ASN A 333 -1.32 -53.85 -25.47
CA ASN A 333 -1.05 -53.44 -24.10
C ASN A 333 -2.06 -54.02 -23.09
N ASN A 334 -3.34 -54.13 -23.48
CA ASN A 334 -4.43 -54.48 -22.54
C ASN A 334 -4.38 -55.93 -22.02
N ASN A 335 -4.13 -56.88 -22.91
CA ASN A 335 -4.31 -58.31 -22.62
C ASN A 335 -3.17 -59.17 -23.17
N GLY A 336 -2.10 -58.54 -23.68
CA GLY A 336 -0.97 -59.25 -24.28
C GLY A 336 -1.36 -60.12 -25.48
N ILE A 337 -2.45 -59.80 -26.18
CA ILE A 337 -2.79 -60.46 -27.44
C ILE A 337 -1.71 -60.12 -28.47
N VAL A 338 -1.27 -61.14 -29.21
CA VAL A 338 -0.33 -61.01 -30.31
C VAL A 338 -1.06 -60.95 -31.64
N TYR A 339 -0.71 -59.96 -32.45
CA TYR A 339 -1.11 -59.85 -33.84
C TYR A 339 0.11 -60.01 -34.74
N CYS A 340 -0.01 -60.74 -35.83
CA CYS A 340 1.06 -60.90 -36.83
C CYS A 340 0.53 -60.67 -38.25
N TRP A 341 1.40 -60.20 -39.15
CA TRP A 341 1.09 -59.99 -40.58
C TRP A 341 2.34 -60.11 -41.45
N GLY A 342 2.15 -60.14 -42.76
CA GLY A 342 3.20 -60.37 -43.76
C GLY A 342 3.21 -61.81 -44.28
N ALA A 343 4.40 -62.29 -44.62
CA ALA A 343 4.61 -63.63 -45.15
C ALA A 343 4.16 -64.70 -44.15
N ASN A 344 3.54 -65.79 -44.63
CA ASN A 344 3.14 -66.93 -43.77
C ASN A 344 3.45 -68.31 -44.37
N ASN A 345 4.26 -68.42 -45.42
CA ASN A 345 4.55 -69.69 -46.09
C ASN A 345 5.12 -70.78 -45.17
N MET A 346 5.78 -70.41 -44.07
CA MET A 346 6.32 -71.34 -43.06
C MET A 346 5.49 -71.37 -41.76
N GLY A 347 4.31 -70.74 -41.75
CA GLY A 347 3.48 -70.62 -40.55
C GLY A 347 3.97 -69.55 -39.55
N GLN A 348 4.84 -68.62 -39.96
CA GLN A 348 5.44 -67.60 -39.09
C GLN A 348 4.44 -66.59 -38.47
N LEU A 349 3.19 -66.54 -38.94
CA LEU A 349 2.13 -65.74 -38.31
C LEU A 349 1.42 -66.46 -37.16
N GLY A 350 1.51 -67.79 -37.08
CA GLY A 350 0.91 -68.56 -35.97
C GLY A 350 -0.62 -68.56 -35.97
N ASP A 351 -1.28 -68.13 -37.05
CA ASP A 351 -2.74 -68.06 -37.17
C ASP A 351 -3.41 -69.41 -37.53
N GLY A 352 -2.66 -70.51 -37.45
CA GLY A 352 -3.09 -71.85 -37.85
C GLY A 352 -3.14 -72.07 -39.36
N THR A 353 -2.67 -71.11 -40.17
CA THR A 353 -2.61 -71.20 -41.63
C THR A 353 -1.18 -71.01 -42.14
N THR A 354 -1.00 -71.15 -43.45
CA THR A 354 0.22 -70.77 -44.18
C THR A 354 -0.03 -69.64 -45.19
N ILE A 355 -1.11 -68.88 -44.99
CA ILE A 355 -1.56 -67.83 -45.91
C ILE A 355 -1.03 -66.48 -45.42
N SER A 356 -0.30 -65.76 -46.29
CA SER A 356 0.21 -64.42 -46.00
C SER A 356 -0.93 -63.42 -45.76
N ARG A 357 -0.73 -62.45 -44.88
CA ARG A 357 -1.75 -61.47 -44.49
C ARG A 357 -1.24 -60.05 -44.72
N THR A 358 -2.00 -59.25 -45.46
CA THR A 358 -1.68 -57.83 -45.69
C THR A 358 -2.15 -56.90 -44.57
N SER A 359 -2.90 -57.45 -43.61
CA SER A 359 -3.34 -56.76 -42.39
C SER A 359 -3.08 -57.66 -41.17
N PRO A 360 -2.87 -57.07 -39.98
CA PRO A 360 -2.70 -57.79 -38.72
C PRO A 360 -3.80 -58.83 -38.48
N THR A 361 -3.38 -60.07 -38.25
CA THR A 361 -4.27 -61.16 -37.81
C THR A 361 -3.92 -61.55 -36.38
N GLN A 362 -4.95 -61.79 -35.57
CA GLN A 362 -4.78 -62.23 -34.19
C GLN A 362 -4.32 -63.69 -34.14
N ILE A 363 -3.36 -63.99 -33.26
CA ILE A 363 -3.04 -65.36 -32.87
C ILE A 363 -4.03 -65.83 -31.81
N THR A 364 -4.89 -66.78 -32.17
CA THR A 364 -5.91 -67.31 -31.23
C THR A 364 -5.25 -68.13 -30.12
N GLY A 365 -5.69 -67.95 -28.87
CA GLY A 365 -5.19 -68.71 -27.73
C GLY A 365 -3.81 -68.27 -27.19
N LEU A 366 -3.25 -67.19 -27.73
CA LEU A 366 -2.05 -66.54 -27.22
C LEU A 366 -2.42 -65.20 -26.55
N ILE A 367 -2.57 -65.25 -25.24
CA ILE A 367 -2.87 -64.10 -24.38
C ILE A 367 -1.75 -63.91 -23.35
N ASN A 368 -1.70 -62.73 -22.73
CA ASN A 368 -0.72 -62.37 -21.72
C ASN A 368 0.74 -62.45 -22.20
N ALA A 369 1.00 -62.22 -23.49
CA ALA A 369 2.36 -62.06 -23.98
C ALA A 369 3.00 -60.82 -23.34
N SER A 370 4.21 -60.99 -22.82
CA SER A 370 5.03 -59.95 -22.22
C SER A 370 6.20 -59.52 -23.10
N ALA A 371 6.65 -60.38 -24.03
CA ALA A 371 7.65 -60.04 -25.03
C ALA A 371 7.47 -60.88 -26.30
N ILE A 372 7.94 -60.38 -27.45
CA ILE A 372 7.95 -61.11 -28.71
C ILE A 372 9.27 -60.91 -29.47
N ALA A 373 9.83 -62.01 -29.98
CA ALA A 373 11.04 -62.01 -30.77
C ALA A 373 10.79 -62.69 -32.11
N LEU A 374 11.22 -62.04 -33.20
CA LEU A 374 11.12 -62.57 -34.55
C LEU A 374 12.51 -62.85 -35.11
N GLY A 375 12.66 -64.00 -35.75
CA GLY A 375 13.79 -64.34 -36.59
C GLY A 375 13.44 -64.19 -38.07
N MET A 376 14.23 -64.82 -38.95
CA MET A 376 14.01 -64.76 -40.40
C MET A 376 12.64 -65.33 -40.81
N GLN A 377 12.27 -66.48 -40.23
CA GLN A 377 11.03 -67.23 -40.51
C GLN A 377 10.42 -67.86 -39.25
N LEU A 378 10.90 -67.44 -38.07
CA LEU A 378 10.48 -67.95 -36.76
C LEU A 378 9.93 -66.79 -35.93
N SER A 379 8.98 -67.08 -35.07
CA SER A 379 8.38 -66.15 -34.12
C SER A 379 8.28 -66.82 -32.76
N CYS A 380 8.67 -66.13 -31.68
CA CYS A 380 8.57 -66.64 -30.32
C CYS A 380 7.97 -65.57 -29.41
N ALA A 381 7.00 -65.94 -28.58
CA ALA A 381 6.43 -65.08 -27.55
C ALA A 381 6.74 -65.61 -26.15
N LEU A 382 7.15 -64.71 -25.26
CA LEU A 382 7.20 -64.95 -23.82
C LEU A 382 5.84 -64.60 -23.23
N ILE A 383 5.23 -65.56 -22.54
CA ILE A 383 4.00 -65.36 -21.77
C ILE A 383 4.38 -64.91 -20.36
N SER A 384 3.54 -64.09 -19.73
CA SER A 384 3.77 -63.55 -18.38
C SER A 384 4.01 -64.62 -17.30
N THR A 385 3.61 -65.87 -17.54
CA THR A 385 3.88 -67.03 -16.69
C THR A 385 5.32 -67.55 -16.80
N GLY A 386 6.14 -67.00 -17.70
CA GLY A 386 7.48 -67.47 -18.03
C GLY A 386 7.53 -68.53 -19.14
N THR A 387 6.38 -68.94 -19.68
CA THR A 387 6.33 -69.92 -20.77
C THR A 387 6.69 -69.27 -22.10
N VAL A 388 7.59 -69.89 -22.88
CA VAL A 388 7.89 -69.49 -24.26
C VAL A 388 7.10 -70.35 -25.24
N ARG A 389 6.46 -69.72 -26.22
CA ARG A 389 5.80 -70.41 -27.35
C ARG A 389 6.40 -69.91 -28.65
N CYS A 390 6.87 -70.83 -29.50
CA CYS A 390 7.45 -70.52 -30.80
C CYS A 390 6.68 -71.19 -31.94
N TRP A 391 6.66 -70.53 -33.10
CA TRP A 391 6.01 -71.00 -34.32
C TRP A 391 6.75 -70.47 -35.56
N GLY A 392 6.54 -71.10 -36.71
CA GLY A 392 7.23 -70.79 -37.96
C GLY A 392 8.07 -71.95 -38.47
N ALA A 393 9.18 -71.64 -39.15
CA ALA A 393 10.06 -72.63 -39.75
C ALA A 393 10.63 -73.61 -38.70
N ASN A 394 10.52 -74.91 -38.99
CA ASN A 394 10.92 -76.04 -38.12
C ASN A 394 12.18 -76.77 -38.64
N THR A 395 13.10 -76.06 -39.30
CA THR A 395 14.31 -76.69 -39.87
C THR A 395 15.45 -76.82 -38.88
#